data_AF-A0A838HQ51-F1
#
_entry.id   AF-A0A838HQ51-F1
#
_cell.length_a   1.000
_cell.length_b   1.000
_cell.length_c   1.000
_cell.angle_alpha   90.00
_cell.angle_beta   90.00
_cell.angle_gamma   90.00
#
_symmetry.space_group_name_H-M   'P 1'
#
loop_
_entity.id
_entity.type
_entity.pdbx_description
1 polymer ?
#
loop_
_entity_poly.entity_id
_entity_poly.type
_entity_poly.pdbx_seq_one_letter_code
_entity_poly.pdbx_strand_id
1 'polypeptide(L)'
;MDAPQETVSRRRWWVWWAIALVWWSLDGFTTATNYHRMGQSSATGLTWEQAFRMALVSAWLWVPLTVLALWLADRFPLDRDFWRRHLPLHAAAAVGVCVFRAVVVVALNPWVEWYAELPRFREILLTSFANNLFLFWMLVGVGHALVYARRYREREAQLVRAELHTLKMQLHPHFLFNALNTVTSFVRTDPDTAERMIARLSQLLRHALESAGTEEVPLQEELRIARTYLEIEQARFEDRLRVHWKIDPATYAAQVPHLILQPLVENAIRHGI
;
A
#
# COMPACT_ATOMS: atom_id res chain seq x y z
N MET A 1 20.37 -18.95 -4.81
CA MET A 1 19.08 -19.42 -5.36
C MET A 1 18.08 -18.31 -5.10
N ASP A 2 17.99 -17.36 -6.02
CA ASP A 2 17.07 -16.25 -5.95
C ASP A 2 15.65 -16.73 -6.28
N ALA A 3 14.73 -16.56 -5.34
CA ALA A 3 13.32 -16.76 -5.59
C ALA A 3 12.83 -15.72 -6.62
N PRO A 4 11.94 -16.08 -7.57
CA PRO A 4 11.40 -15.12 -8.50
C PRO A 4 10.59 -14.08 -7.72
N GLN A 5 10.98 -12.81 -7.83
CA GLN A 5 10.16 -11.68 -7.41
C GLN A 5 8.79 -11.83 -8.08
N GLU A 6 7.76 -12.07 -7.26
CA GLU A 6 6.36 -12.09 -7.69
C GLU A 6 6.09 -10.85 -8.53
N THR A 7 5.80 -11.07 -9.81
CA THR A 7 5.43 -10.04 -10.76
C THR A 7 4.19 -9.32 -10.23
N VAL A 8 4.41 -8.13 -9.70
CA VAL A 8 3.39 -7.19 -9.23
C VAL A 8 2.30 -7.07 -10.29
N SER A 9 1.12 -7.58 -9.95
CA SER A 9 -0.21 -7.33 -10.53
C SER A 9 -0.25 -7.10 -12.05
N ARG A 10 -0.72 -8.10 -12.79
CA ARG A 10 -1.30 -7.88 -14.13
C ARG A 10 -2.53 -6.99 -13.94
N ARG A 11 -2.34 -5.67 -14.06
CA ARG A 11 -3.35 -4.65 -13.80
C ARG A 11 -4.61 -5.01 -14.58
N ARG A 12 -5.68 -5.38 -13.88
CA ARG A 12 -6.95 -5.81 -14.48
C ARG A 12 -7.70 -4.59 -15.05
N TRP A 13 -7.13 -3.99 -16.10
CA TRP A 13 -7.69 -2.80 -16.77
C TRP A 13 -9.13 -2.99 -17.22
N TRP A 14 -9.54 -4.24 -17.51
CA TRP A 14 -10.93 -4.58 -17.83
C TRP A 14 -11.93 -4.18 -16.72
N VAL A 15 -11.51 -4.17 -15.45
CA VAL A 15 -12.37 -3.71 -14.34
C VAL A 15 -12.67 -2.22 -14.49
N TRP A 16 -11.67 -1.41 -14.86
CA TRP A 16 -11.86 0.02 -15.09
C TRP A 16 -12.72 0.30 -16.32
N TRP A 17 -12.60 -0.51 -17.38
CA TRP A 17 -13.53 -0.46 -18.51
C TRP A 17 -14.97 -0.76 -18.09
N ALA A 18 -15.18 -1.81 -17.29
CA ALA A 18 -16.51 -2.16 -16.78
C ALA A 18 -17.10 -1.06 -15.88
N ILE A 19 -16.30 -0.52 -14.94
CA ILE A 19 -16.72 0.59 -14.07
C ILE A 19 -17.07 1.83 -14.90
N ALA A 20 -16.21 2.21 -15.85
CA ALA A 20 -16.46 3.36 -16.71
C ALA A 20 -17.71 3.15 -17.56
N LEU A 21 -17.90 1.95 -18.15
CA LEU A 21 -19.08 1.63 -18.94
C LEU A 21 -20.37 1.75 -18.11
N VAL A 22 -20.38 1.19 -16.90
CA VAL A 22 -21.55 1.30 -16.00
C VAL A 22 -21.81 2.76 -15.65
N TRP A 23 -20.80 3.50 -15.17
CA TRP A 23 -20.93 4.91 -14.79
C TRP A 23 -21.48 5.78 -15.92
N TRP A 24 -20.87 5.69 -17.10
CA TRP A 24 -21.30 6.49 -18.25
C TRP A 24 -22.63 6.03 -18.84
N SER A 25 -23.01 4.76 -18.69
CA SER A 25 -24.36 4.32 -19.08
C SER A 25 -25.44 4.91 -18.16
N LEU A 26 -25.18 4.99 -16.85
CA LEU A 26 -26.09 5.68 -15.93
C LEU A 26 -26.18 7.17 -16.26
N ASP A 27 -25.04 7.84 -16.46
CA ASP A 27 -25.00 9.26 -16.87
C ASP A 27 -25.78 9.51 -18.16
N GLY A 28 -25.55 8.68 -19.19
CA GLY A 28 -26.27 8.74 -20.46
C GLY A 28 -27.77 8.52 -20.32
N PHE A 29 -28.20 7.60 -19.44
CA PHE A 29 -29.63 7.41 -19.15
C PHE A 29 -30.24 8.66 -18.51
N THR A 30 -29.58 9.24 -17.50
CA THR A 30 -30.07 10.47 -16.86
C THR A 30 -30.12 11.64 -17.84
N THR A 31 -29.09 11.80 -18.68
CA THR A 31 -29.01 12.83 -19.70
C THR A 31 -30.11 12.66 -20.77
N ALA A 32 -30.42 11.43 -21.19
CA ALA A 32 -31.52 11.15 -22.11
C ALA A 32 -32.86 11.61 -21.55
N THR A 33 -33.13 11.31 -20.27
CA THR A 33 -34.37 11.76 -19.61
C THR A 33 -34.47 13.29 -19.55
N ASN A 34 -33.34 13.98 -19.33
CA ASN A 34 -33.28 15.44 -19.32
C ASN A 34 -33.51 16.03 -20.72
N TYR A 35 -32.89 15.47 -21.76
CA TYR A 35 -33.11 15.87 -23.14
C TYR A 35 -34.57 15.70 -23.57
N HIS A 36 -35.21 14.59 -23.22
CA HIS A 36 -36.62 14.38 -23.53
C HIS A 36 -37.52 15.41 -22.81
N ARG A 37 -37.29 15.67 -21.51
CA ARG A 37 -38.03 16.67 -20.73
C ARG A 37 -37.86 18.10 -21.29
N MET A 38 -36.64 18.50 -21.63
CA MET A 38 -36.36 19.81 -22.25
C MET A 38 -36.92 19.91 -23.68
N GLY A 39 -36.94 18.79 -24.40
CA GLY A 39 -37.54 18.68 -25.72
C GLY A 39 -39.06 18.93 -25.68
N GLN A 40 -39.75 18.41 -24.66
CA GLN A 40 -41.20 18.65 -24.48
C GLN A 40 -41.55 20.11 -24.18
N SER A 41 -40.62 20.90 -23.61
CA SER A 41 -40.80 22.36 -23.44
C SER A 41 -40.51 23.18 -24.69
N SER A 42 -40.01 22.56 -25.77
CA SER A 42 -39.67 23.20 -27.04
C SER A 42 -40.66 22.77 -28.13
N ALA A 43 -40.98 23.65 -29.09
CA ALA A 43 -42.03 23.42 -30.10
C ALA A 43 -41.82 22.21 -31.04
N THR A 44 -40.65 21.57 -31.00
CA THR A 44 -40.25 20.45 -31.89
C THR A 44 -40.01 19.11 -31.19
N GLY A 45 -40.27 18.98 -29.88
CA GLY A 45 -40.38 17.70 -29.15
C GLY A 45 -39.46 16.54 -29.57
N LEU A 46 -38.32 16.35 -28.90
CA LEU A 46 -37.43 15.19 -29.13
C LEU A 46 -38.11 13.86 -28.75
N THR A 47 -38.05 12.88 -29.65
CA THR A 47 -38.52 11.51 -29.34
C THR A 47 -37.60 10.83 -28.32
N TRP A 48 -38.09 9.81 -27.61
CA TRP A 48 -37.26 9.02 -26.69
C TRP A 48 -36.05 8.39 -27.38
N GLU A 49 -36.25 7.87 -28.60
CA GLU A 49 -35.18 7.26 -29.38
C GLU A 49 -34.05 8.26 -29.67
N GLN A 50 -34.40 9.46 -30.14
CA GLN A 50 -33.43 10.52 -30.39
C GLN A 50 -32.70 10.94 -29.11
N ALA A 51 -33.43 11.14 -28.01
CA ALA A 51 -32.85 11.52 -26.73
C ALA A 51 -31.85 10.47 -26.20
N PHE A 52 -32.21 9.19 -26.26
CA PHE A 52 -31.32 8.09 -25.85
C PHE A 52 -30.11 7.95 -26.77
N ARG A 53 -30.30 8.04 -28.09
CA ARG A 53 -29.21 7.97 -29.07
C ARG A 53 -28.19 9.09 -28.84
N MET A 54 -28.65 10.33 -28.72
CA MET A 54 -27.77 11.49 -28.47
C MET A 54 -27.03 11.35 -27.14
N ALA A 55 -27.72 10.98 -26.06
CA ALA A 55 -27.13 10.94 -24.73
C ALA A 55 -26.17 9.75 -24.54
N LEU A 56 -26.56 8.53 -24.93
CA LEU A 56 -25.74 7.33 -24.74
C LEU A 56 -24.49 7.36 -25.61
N VAL A 57 -24.59 7.80 -26.87
CA VAL A 57 -23.40 7.93 -27.71
C VAL A 57 -22.44 8.95 -27.10
N SER A 58 -22.93 10.10 -26.63
CA SER A 58 -22.09 11.11 -25.96
C SER A 58 -21.42 10.58 -24.68
N ALA A 59 -22.14 9.78 -23.89
CA ALA A 59 -21.65 9.24 -22.64
C ALA A 59 -20.64 8.10 -22.86
N TRP A 60 -20.93 7.14 -23.75
CA TRP A 60 -20.01 6.02 -24.03
C TRP A 60 -18.69 6.45 -24.66
N LEU A 61 -18.73 7.57 -25.36
CA LEU A 61 -17.58 8.26 -25.87
C LEU A 61 -16.58 8.66 -24.75
N TRP A 62 -17.00 8.76 -23.49
CA TRP A 62 -16.12 8.98 -22.33
C TRP A 62 -15.53 7.71 -21.71
N VAL A 63 -16.04 6.51 -22.02
CA VAL A 63 -15.50 5.25 -21.50
C VAL A 63 -14.00 5.07 -21.83
N PRO A 64 -13.57 5.12 -23.11
CA PRO A 64 -12.14 5.02 -23.44
C PRO A 64 -11.32 6.19 -22.87
N LEU A 65 -11.90 7.38 -22.80
CA LEU A 65 -11.21 8.58 -22.28
C LEU A 65 -10.97 8.51 -20.78
N THR A 66 -11.92 7.93 -20.05
CA THR A 66 -11.78 7.67 -18.61
C THR A 66 -10.64 6.70 -18.36
N VAL A 67 -10.60 5.60 -19.13
CA VAL A 67 -9.50 4.64 -19.02
C VAL A 67 -8.16 5.28 -19.40
N LEU A 68 -8.12 6.11 -20.44
CA LEU A 68 -6.94 6.88 -20.82
C LEU A 68 -6.47 7.81 -19.68
N ALA A 69 -7.38 8.56 -19.05
CA ALA A 69 -7.06 9.45 -17.95
C ALA A 69 -6.48 8.68 -16.74
N LEU A 70 -7.10 7.56 -16.37
CA LEU A 70 -6.61 6.69 -15.31
C LEU A 70 -5.26 6.04 -15.66
N TRP A 71 -5.04 5.72 -16.93
CA TRP A 71 -3.77 5.19 -17.42
C TRP A 71 -2.65 6.22 -17.39
N LEU A 72 -2.93 7.45 -17.84
CA LEU A 72 -1.99 8.56 -17.74
C LEU A 72 -1.64 8.86 -16.29
N ALA A 73 -2.63 8.88 -15.39
CA ALA A 73 -2.41 9.15 -13.96
C ALA A 73 -1.53 8.08 -13.28
N ASP A 74 -1.63 6.82 -13.71
CA ASP A 74 -0.81 5.72 -13.20
C ASP A 74 0.59 5.70 -13.81
N ARG A 75 0.71 5.85 -15.13
CA ARG A 75 1.98 5.72 -15.85
C ARG A 75 2.86 6.94 -15.69
N PHE A 76 2.25 8.12 -15.62
CA PHE A 76 2.90 9.42 -15.55
C PHE A 76 2.35 10.22 -14.36
N PRO A 77 2.69 9.81 -13.12
CA PRO A 77 2.20 10.45 -11.92
C PRO A 77 2.69 11.90 -11.83
N LEU A 78 1.81 12.81 -11.40
CA LEU A 78 2.15 14.19 -11.08
C LEU A 78 2.70 14.27 -9.63
N ASP A 79 3.80 13.54 -9.40
CA ASP A 79 4.54 13.56 -8.14
C ASP A 79 5.45 14.80 -8.08
N ARG A 80 5.82 15.24 -6.87
CA ARG A 80 6.66 16.43 -6.64
C ARG A 80 7.97 16.44 -7.45
N ASP A 81 8.53 15.26 -7.71
CA ASP A 81 9.82 15.11 -8.38
C ASP A 81 9.74 15.14 -9.91
N PHE A 82 8.57 14.82 -10.49
CA PHE A 82 8.43 14.61 -11.94
C PHE A 82 7.33 15.45 -12.60
N TRP A 83 6.58 16.26 -11.84
CA TRP A 83 5.42 16.99 -12.38
C TRP A 83 5.77 17.88 -13.59
N ARG A 84 6.94 18.53 -13.62
CA ARG A 84 7.35 19.38 -14.75
C ARG A 84 7.48 18.61 -16.06
N ARG A 85 7.87 17.33 -15.98
CA ARG A 85 8.01 16.45 -17.16
C ARG A 85 6.68 15.85 -17.59
N HIS A 86 5.80 15.54 -16.64
CA HIS A 86 4.53 14.85 -16.93
C HIS A 86 3.36 15.80 -17.19
N LEU A 87 3.39 17.03 -16.65
CA LEU A 87 2.32 18.01 -16.85
C LEU A 87 2.10 18.35 -18.34
N PRO A 88 3.14 18.56 -19.17
CA PRO A 88 2.95 18.79 -20.61
C PRO A 88 2.27 17.61 -21.32
N LEU A 89 2.52 16.38 -20.87
CA LEU A 89 1.89 15.17 -21.44
C LEU A 89 0.39 15.14 -21.13
N HIS A 90 0.00 15.43 -19.88
CA HIS A 90 -1.43 15.53 -19.50
C HIS A 90 -2.12 16.68 -20.22
N ALA A 91 -1.46 17.82 -20.35
CA ALA A 91 -1.99 18.97 -21.11
C ALA A 91 -2.17 18.63 -22.61
N ALA A 92 -1.19 17.97 -23.23
CA ALA A 92 -1.29 17.51 -24.61
C ALA A 92 -2.41 16.48 -24.80
N ALA A 93 -2.55 15.55 -23.85
CA ALA A 93 -3.65 14.59 -23.87
C ALA A 93 -5.02 15.28 -23.75
N ALA A 94 -5.16 16.27 -22.87
CA ALA A 94 -6.39 17.04 -22.72
C ALA A 94 -6.79 17.78 -24.00
N VAL A 95 -5.82 18.43 -24.67
CA VAL A 95 -6.02 19.05 -25.99
C VAL A 95 -6.43 18.00 -27.02
N GLY A 96 -5.73 16.87 -27.06
CA GLY A 96 -6.04 15.76 -27.96
C GLY A 96 -7.46 15.21 -27.77
N VAL A 97 -7.93 15.10 -26.52
CA VAL A 97 -9.30 14.71 -26.18
C VAL A 97 -10.32 15.72 -26.71
N CYS A 98 -10.05 17.02 -26.55
CA CYS A 98 -10.96 18.07 -27.04
C CYS A 98 -11.07 18.06 -28.57
N VAL A 99 -9.95 17.89 -29.28
CA VAL A 99 -9.93 17.77 -30.74
C VAL A 99 -10.62 16.49 -31.19
N PHE A 100 -10.33 15.35 -30.56
CA PHE A 100 -10.97 14.07 -30.84
C PHE A 100 -12.49 14.17 -30.67
N ARG A 101 -12.95 14.78 -29.58
CA ARG A 101 -14.38 15.05 -29.34
C ARG A 101 -15.01 15.86 -30.46
N ALA A 102 -14.41 16.99 -30.83
CA ALA A 102 -14.95 17.85 -31.88
C ALA A 102 -15.04 17.11 -33.23
N VAL A 103 -14.01 16.34 -33.59
CA VAL A 103 -14.00 15.53 -34.82
C VAL A 103 -15.07 14.45 -34.79
N VAL A 104 -15.20 13.72 -33.68
CA VAL A 104 -16.22 12.66 -33.53
C VAL A 104 -17.63 13.24 -33.59
N VAL A 105 -17.87 14.40 -32.99
CA VAL A 105 -19.17 15.08 -33.06
C VAL A 105 -19.52 15.40 -34.50
N VAL A 106 -18.61 16.01 -35.28
CA VAL A 106 -18.84 16.30 -36.69
C VAL A 106 -19.05 15.03 -37.50
N ALA A 107 -18.20 14.03 -37.30
CA ALA A 107 -18.26 12.77 -38.04
C ALA A 107 -19.56 12.01 -37.77
N LEU A 108 -20.01 11.95 -36.51
CA LEU A 108 -21.18 11.17 -36.12
C LEU A 108 -22.50 11.97 -36.16
N ASN A 109 -22.48 13.29 -36.36
CA ASN A 109 -23.70 14.11 -36.42
C ASN A 109 -24.74 13.63 -37.44
N PRO A 110 -24.40 13.12 -38.64
CA PRO A 110 -25.39 12.62 -39.60
C PRO A 110 -26.25 11.46 -39.07
N TRP A 111 -25.77 10.71 -38.08
CA TRP A 111 -26.51 9.60 -37.48
C TRP A 111 -27.07 9.93 -36.10
N VAL A 112 -26.34 10.73 -35.33
CA VAL A 112 -26.70 11.01 -33.93
C VAL A 112 -27.59 12.25 -33.81
N GLU A 113 -27.47 13.19 -34.76
CA GLU A 113 -28.28 14.41 -34.84
C GLU A 113 -28.11 15.35 -33.62
N TRP A 114 -26.89 15.50 -33.09
CA TRP A 114 -26.64 16.47 -32.00
C TRP A 114 -26.98 17.90 -32.38
N TYR A 115 -26.75 18.26 -33.64
CA TYR A 115 -27.08 19.55 -34.21
C TYR A 115 -27.98 19.35 -35.44
N ALA A 116 -29.09 20.08 -35.49
CA ALA A 116 -29.97 20.15 -36.66
C ALA A 116 -29.24 20.78 -37.86
N GLU A 117 -28.52 21.88 -37.61
CA GLU A 117 -27.59 22.49 -38.55
C GLU A 117 -26.20 22.51 -37.93
N LEU A 118 -25.22 21.95 -38.63
CA LEU A 118 -23.84 21.83 -38.14
C LEU A 118 -23.20 23.21 -37.99
N PRO A 119 -22.79 23.61 -36.77
CA PRO A 119 -22.02 24.84 -36.56
C PRO A 119 -20.64 24.74 -37.21
N ARG A 120 -19.95 25.88 -37.32
CA ARG A 120 -18.56 25.88 -37.82
C ARG A 120 -17.67 25.04 -36.89
N PHE A 121 -16.69 24.34 -37.46
CA PHE A 121 -15.79 23.49 -36.68
C PHE A 121 -15.14 24.20 -35.49
N ARG A 122 -14.78 25.48 -35.64
CA ARG A 122 -14.23 26.30 -34.55
C ARG A 122 -15.18 26.44 -33.36
N GLU A 123 -16.49 26.55 -33.59
CA GLU A 123 -17.50 26.69 -32.53
C GLU A 123 -17.70 25.36 -31.80
N ILE A 124 -17.71 24.26 -32.54
CA ILE A 124 -17.74 22.89 -31.99
C ILE A 124 -16.48 22.64 -31.15
N LEU A 125 -15.32 23.08 -31.64
CA LEU A 125 -14.04 22.94 -30.94
C LEU A 125 -14.03 23.76 -29.64
N LEU A 126 -14.48 25.02 -29.65
CA LEU A 126 -14.55 25.86 -28.45
C LEU A 126 -15.51 25.28 -27.41
N THR A 127 -16.69 24.83 -27.83
CA THR A 127 -17.65 24.13 -26.96
C THR A 127 -17.05 22.84 -26.40
N SER A 128 -16.34 22.08 -27.24
CA SER A 128 -15.63 20.87 -26.82
C SER A 128 -14.53 21.17 -25.81
N PHE A 129 -13.78 22.25 -25.97
CA PHE A 129 -12.78 22.67 -24.99
C PHE A 129 -13.45 23.03 -23.66
N ALA A 130 -14.49 23.85 -23.67
CA ALA A 130 -15.19 24.27 -22.45
C ALA A 130 -15.74 23.07 -21.65
N ASN A 131 -16.36 22.11 -22.35
CA ASN A 131 -17.02 20.98 -21.69
C ASN A 131 -16.07 19.83 -21.33
N ASN A 132 -15.09 19.51 -22.18
CA ASN A 132 -14.28 18.31 -22.01
C ASN A 132 -13.00 18.56 -21.20
N LEU A 133 -12.45 19.79 -21.22
CA LEU A 133 -11.20 20.10 -20.52
C LEU A 133 -11.34 19.89 -19.01
N PHE A 134 -12.39 20.47 -18.41
CA PHE A 134 -12.64 20.35 -16.98
C PHE A 134 -12.86 18.89 -16.58
N LEU A 135 -13.71 18.17 -17.31
CA LEU A 135 -14.05 16.79 -16.98
C LEU A 135 -12.85 15.85 -17.13
N PHE A 136 -12.02 16.04 -18.17
CA PHE A 136 -10.79 15.26 -18.32
C PHE A 136 -9.81 15.50 -17.17
N TRP A 137 -9.58 16.76 -16.78
CA TRP A 137 -8.72 17.08 -15.64
C TRP A 137 -9.26 16.55 -14.31
N MET A 138 -10.59 16.54 -14.14
CA MET A 138 -11.24 15.91 -12.98
C MET A 138 -10.96 14.40 -12.95
N LEU A 139 -11.09 13.70 -14.07
CA LEU A 139 -10.78 12.27 -14.17
C LEU A 139 -9.30 11.96 -13.92
N VAL A 140 -8.38 12.80 -14.42
CA VAL A 140 -6.95 12.70 -14.10
C VAL A 140 -6.73 12.89 -12.60
N GLY A 141 -7.39 13.88 -11.98
CA GLY A 141 -7.34 14.12 -10.54
C GLY A 141 -7.83 12.93 -9.72
N VAL A 142 -8.97 12.33 -10.09
CA VAL A 142 -9.49 11.09 -9.50
C VAL A 142 -8.49 9.95 -9.66
N GLY A 143 -7.91 9.80 -10.85
CA GLY A 143 -6.87 8.81 -11.12
C GLY A 143 -5.67 8.95 -10.19
N HIS A 144 -5.17 10.17 -9.98
CA HIS A 144 -4.10 10.42 -9.02
C HIS A 144 -4.53 10.14 -7.59
N ALA A 145 -5.72 10.56 -7.16
CA ALA A 145 -6.22 10.27 -5.82
C ALA A 145 -6.27 8.76 -5.52
N LEU A 146 -6.73 7.96 -6.48
CA LEU A 146 -6.75 6.50 -6.37
C LEU A 146 -5.34 5.89 -6.30
N VAL A 147 -4.39 6.39 -7.10
CA VAL A 147 -3.00 5.93 -7.09
C VAL A 147 -2.32 6.30 -5.78
N TYR A 148 -2.49 7.54 -5.29
CA TYR A 148 -1.95 8.00 -4.02
C TYR A 148 -2.50 7.21 -2.84
N ALA A 149 -3.81 6.97 -2.79
CA ALA A 149 -4.43 6.17 -1.73
C ALA A 149 -3.89 4.73 -1.68
N ARG A 150 -3.62 4.12 -2.84
CA ARG A 150 -3.00 2.79 -2.92
C ARG A 150 -1.56 2.79 -2.42
N ARG A 151 -0.73 3.71 -2.94
CA ARG A 151 0.67 3.86 -2.53
C ARG A 151 0.80 4.14 -1.02
N TYR A 152 -0.12 4.90 -0.45
CA TYR A 152 -0.16 5.17 0.98
C TYR A 152 -0.36 3.87 1.78
N ARG A 153 -1.38 3.07 1.44
CA ARG A 153 -1.65 1.78 2.10
C ARG A 153 -0.51 0.79 1.95
N GLU A 154 0.15 0.76 0.79
CA GLU A 154 1.31 -0.10 0.56
C GLU A 154 2.48 0.28 1.46
N ARG A 155 2.77 1.59 1.61
CA ARG A 155 3.81 2.08 2.51
C ARG A 155 3.50 1.78 3.97
N GLU A 156 2.27 1.99 4.40
CA GLU A 156 1.81 1.66 5.75
C GLU A 156 1.98 0.17 6.05
N ALA A 157 1.55 -0.70 5.12
CA ALA A 157 1.73 -2.15 5.26
C ALA A 157 3.22 -2.55 5.29
N GLN A 158 4.09 -1.88 4.54
CA GLN A 158 5.54 -2.11 4.57
C GLN A 158 6.14 -1.71 5.92
N LEU A 159 5.73 -0.57 6.49
CA LEU A 159 6.17 -0.12 7.81
C LEU A 159 5.78 -1.13 8.89
N VAL A 160 4.50 -1.54 8.93
CA VAL A 160 4.02 -2.55 9.89
C VAL A 160 4.78 -3.87 9.73
N ARG A 161 5.07 -4.30 8.50
CA ARG A 161 5.88 -5.51 8.26
C ARG A 161 7.31 -5.37 8.76
N ALA A 162 7.93 -4.20 8.59
CA ALA A 162 9.28 -3.92 9.06
C ALA A 162 9.34 -3.88 10.59
N GLU A 163 8.35 -3.27 11.25
CA GLU A 163 8.21 -3.27 12.72
C GLU A 163 8.03 -4.70 13.25
N LEU A 164 7.13 -5.49 12.65
CA LEU A 164 6.94 -6.89 13.03
C LEU A 164 8.21 -7.73 12.80
N HIS A 165 8.95 -7.47 11.73
CA HIS A 165 10.21 -8.16 11.47
C HIS A 165 11.27 -7.81 12.53
N THR A 166 11.37 -6.53 12.90
CA THR A 166 12.25 -6.05 13.97
C THR A 166 11.91 -6.71 15.29
N LEU A 167 10.63 -6.73 15.66
CA LEU A 167 10.15 -7.40 16.87
C LEU A 167 10.45 -8.91 16.85
N LYS A 168 10.28 -9.58 15.70
CA LYS A 168 10.66 -11.00 15.55
C LYS A 168 12.16 -11.24 15.73
N MET A 169 13.01 -10.33 15.28
CA MET A 169 14.46 -10.45 15.47
C MET A 169 14.85 -10.32 16.94
N GLN A 170 14.19 -9.42 17.70
CA GLN A 170 14.43 -9.25 19.13
C GLN A 170 14.09 -10.48 19.97
N LEU A 171 13.21 -11.37 19.49
CA LEU A 171 12.77 -12.56 20.23
C LEU A 171 13.70 -13.78 20.09
N HIS A 172 14.76 -13.73 19.26
CA HIS A 172 15.69 -14.85 18.99
C HIS A 172 14.96 -16.21 18.85
N PRO A 173 14.16 -16.44 17.77
CA PRO A 173 13.23 -17.57 17.68
C PRO A 173 13.86 -18.95 17.92
N HIS A 174 15.09 -19.16 17.48
CA HIS A 174 15.82 -20.42 17.68
C HIS A 174 16.10 -20.70 19.16
N PHE A 175 16.46 -19.68 19.93
CA PHE A 175 16.65 -19.81 21.38
C PHE A 175 15.33 -20.19 22.06
N LEU A 176 14.22 -19.53 21.70
CA LEU A 176 12.88 -19.87 22.20
C LEU A 176 12.50 -21.34 21.96
N PHE A 177 12.68 -21.83 20.73
CA PHE A 177 12.40 -23.24 20.43
C PHE A 177 13.29 -24.20 21.22
N ASN A 178 14.58 -23.88 21.37
CA ASN A 178 15.49 -24.71 22.14
C ASN A 178 15.14 -24.73 23.62
N ALA A 179 14.85 -23.57 24.20
CA ALA A 179 14.43 -23.46 25.60
C ALA A 179 13.15 -24.26 25.86
N LEU A 180 12.15 -24.19 24.97
CA LEU A 180 10.90 -24.96 25.08
C LEU A 180 11.13 -26.47 24.96
N ASN A 181 12.05 -26.90 24.08
CA ASN A 181 12.42 -28.31 23.96
C ASN A 181 13.09 -28.83 25.24
N THR A 182 14.01 -28.05 25.82
CA THR A 182 14.65 -28.38 27.10
C THR A 182 13.65 -28.42 28.25
N VAL A 183 12.70 -27.48 28.31
CA VAL A 183 11.59 -27.56 29.28
C VAL A 183 10.85 -28.89 29.11
N THR A 184 10.50 -29.26 27.88
CA THR A 184 9.77 -30.50 27.58
C THR A 184 10.53 -31.75 28.03
N SER A 185 11.87 -31.77 27.96
CA SER A 185 12.66 -32.90 28.46
C SER A 185 12.65 -33.02 29.98
N PHE A 186 12.47 -31.91 30.72
CA PHE A 186 12.42 -31.90 32.18
C PHE A 186 11.03 -32.13 32.76
N VAL A 187 9.94 -31.85 32.02
CA VAL A 187 8.55 -31.93 32.53
C VAL A 187 8.22 -33.27 33.21
N ARG A 188 8.79 -34.39 32.77
CA ARG A 188 8.54 -35.73 33.36
C ARG A 188 9.63 -36.20 34.33
N THR A 189 10.85 -35.71 34.18
CA THR A 189 12.04 -36.22 34.89
C THR A 189 12.45 -35.34 36.06
N ASP A 190 12.31 -34.02 35.92
CA ASP A 190 12.56 -33.01 36.94
C ASP A 190 11.58 -31.82 36.76
N PRO A 191 10.35 -31.95 37.27
CA PRO A 191 9.32 -30.92 37.14
C PRO A 191 9.73 -29.57 37.75
N ASP A 192 10.53 -29.57 38.82
CA ASP A 192 10.99 -28.36 39.49
C ASP A 192 11.94 -27.56 38.59
N THR A 193 12.84 -28.23 37.87
CA THR A 193 13.69 -27.59 36.86
C THR A 193 12.87 -27.05 35.69
N ALA A 194 11.87 -27.80 35.22
CA ALA A 194 10.97 -27.34 34.16
C ALA A 194 10.22 -26.06 34.57
N GLU A 195 9.68 -25.99 35.79
CA GLU A 195 8.98 -24.80 36.31
C GLU A 195 9.92 -23.59 36.40
N ARG A 196 11.14 -23.77 36.94
CA ARG A 196 12.15 -22.70 36.98
C ARG A 196 12.48 -22.18 35.58
N MET A 197 12.67 -23.07 34.60
CA MET A 197 12.97 -22.67 33.23
C MET A 197 11.82 -21.88 32.59
N ILE A 198 10.56 -22.28 32.81
CA ILE A 198 9.39 -21.54 32.32
C ILE A 198 9.35 -20.13 32.92
N ALA A 199 9.60 -19.99 34.22
CA ALA A 199 9.64 -18.69 34.89
C ALA A 199 10.74 -17.78 34.33
N ARG A 200 11.95 -18.33 34.11
CA ARG A 200 13.08 -17.61 33.51
C ARG A 200 12.82 -17.19 32.07
N LEU A 201 12.26 -18.09 31.26
CA LEU A 201 11.88 -17.79 29.89
C LEU A 201 10.82 -16.67 29.84
N SER A 202 9.83 -16.72 30.74
CA SER A 202 8.81 -15.68 30.87
C SER A 202 9.41 -14.32 31.27
N GLN A 203 10.38 -14.32 32.17
CA GLN A 203 11.10 -13.11 32.58
C GLN A 203 11.89 -12.51 31.42
N LEU A 204 12.63 -13.34 30.66
CA LEU A 204 13.41 -12.90 29.50
C LEU A 204 12.52 -12.32 28.40
N LEU A 205 11.41 -12.99 28.07
CA LEU A 205 10.43 -12.50 27.09
C LEU A 205 9.82 -11.17 27.50
N ARG A 206 9.44 -11.03 28.77
CA ARG A 206 8.91 -9.78 29.31
C ARG A 206 9.90 -8.63 29.15
N HIS A 207 11.18 -8.85 29.46
CA HIS A 207 12.22 -7.83 29.35
C HIS A 207 12.47 -7.43 27.90
N ALA A 208 12.52 -8.40 26.98
CA ALA A 208 12.69 -8.13 25.55
C ALA A 208 11.55 -7.29 24.96
N LEU A 209 10.32 -7.45 25.49
CA LEU A 209 9.15 -6.68 25.05
C LEU A 209 9.04 -5.31 25.72
N GLU A 210 9.36 -5.19 27.02
CA GLU A 210 9.27 -3.93 27.78
C GLU A 210 10.39 -2.95 27.42
N SER A 211 11.55 -3.45 26.97
CA SER A 211 12.73 -2.65 26.63
C SER A 211 12.78 -2.23 25.15
N ALA A 212 11.73 -2.54 24.38
CA ALA A 212 11.63 -2.19 22.97
C ALA A 212 11.57 -0.66 22.80
N GLY A 213 12.70 -0.05 22.43
CA GLY A 213 12.82 1.40 22.18
C GLY A 213 13.68 2.17 23.17
N THR A 214 14.37 1.50 24.12
CA THR A 214 15.35 2.13 25.00
C THR A 214 16.74 2.12 24.36
N GLU A 215 17.42 3.26 24.26
CA GLU A 215 18.76 3.36 23.64
C GLU A 215 19.88 2.91 24.59
N GLU A 216 19.83 3.32 25.86
CA GLU A 216 20.81 2.99 26.89
C GLU A 216 20.16 2.48 28.19
N VAL A 217 20.81 1.52 28.84
CA VAL A 217 20.40 0.96 30.14
C VAL A 217 21.62 0.82 31.07
N PRO A 218 21.45 0.80 32.41
CA PRO A 218 22.54 0.48 33.32
C PRO A 218 23.13 -0.91 33.04
N LEU A 219 24.45 -1.07 33.15
CA LEU A 219 25.13 -2.36 32.94
C LEU A 219 24.56 -3.47 33.82
N GLN A 220 24.10 -3.15 35.04
CA GLN A 220 23.42 -4.11 35.90
C GLN A 220 22.20 -4.76 35.24
N GLU A 221 21.48 -4.03 34.41
CA GLU A 221 20.31 -4.53 33.68
C GLU A 221 20.71 -5.50 32.57
N GLU A 222 21.70 -5.14 31.76
CA GLU A 222 22.27 -6.04 30.75
C GLU A 222 22.80 -7.33 31.37
N LEU A 223 23.47 -7.23 32.52
CA LEU A 223 23.97 -8.38 33.26
C LEU A 223 22.84 -9.26 33.80
N ARG A 224 21.71 -8.67 34.22
CA ARG A 224 20.52 -9.40 34.68
C ARG A 224 19.90 -10.20 33.54
N ILE A 225 19.82 -9.62 32.35
CA ILE A 225 19.34 -10.28 31.13
C ILE A 225 20.29 -11.42 30.74
N ALA A 226 21.59 -11.13 30.65
CA ALA A 226 22.62 -12.12 30.29
C ALA A 226 22.68 -13.30 31.27
N ARG A 227 22.52 -13.06 32.58
CA ARG A 227 22.42 -14.13 33.59
C ARG A 227 21.21 -15.01 33.36
N THR A 228 20.04 -14.41 33.16
CA THR A 228 18.80 -15.15 32.90
C THR A 228 18.93 -16.03 31.65
N TYR A 229 19.53 -15.48 30.59
CA TYR A 229 19.83 -16.22 29.36
C TYR A 229 20.79 -17.40 29.59
N LEU A 230 21.91 -17.15 30.29
CA LEU A 230 22.90 -18.18 30.57
C LEU A 230 22.38 -19.28 31.50
N GLU A 231 21.52 -18.97 32.46
CA GLU A 231 20.85 -19.98 33.30
C GLU A 231 20.01 -20.95 32.45
N ILE A 232 19.31 -20.45 31.43
CA ILE A 232 18.51 -21.28 30.51
C ILE A 232 19.43 -22.15 29.65
N GLU A 233 20.49 -21.58 29.06
CA GLU A 233 21.44 -22.34 28.25
C GLU A 233 22.25 -23.35 29.08
N GLN A 234 22.53 -23.06 30.36
CA GLN A 234 23.20 -23.99 31.28
C GLN A 234 22.32 -25.20 31.59
N ALA A 235 21.02 -25.02 31.79
CA ALA A 235 20.10 -26.15 31.95
C ALA A 235 20.03 -27.03 30.68
N ARG A 236 20.24 -26.42 29.50
CA ARG A 236 20.25 -27.12 28.22
C ARG A 236 21.56 -27.86 27.92
N PHE A 237 22.70 -27.27 28.26
CA PHE A 237 24.02 -27.83 27.97
C PHE A 237 24.64 -28.59 29.14
N GLU A 238 23.99 -28.56 30.30
CA GLU A 238 24.41 -29.24 31.52
C GLU A 238 25.90 -28.94 31.81
N ASP A 239 26.71 -29.99 31.95
CA ASP A 239 28.12 -29.89 32.33
C ASP A 239 29.01 -29.22 31.27
N ARG A 240 28.52 -29.08 30.03
CA ARG A 240 29.28 -28.52 28.90
C ARG A 240 29.40 -27.00 28.96
N LEU A 241 28.50 -26.30 29.66
CA LEU A 241 28.52 -24.83 29.78
C LEU A 241 28.95 -24.39 31.18
N ARG A 242 30.20 -23.93 31.32
CA ARG A 242 30.71 -23.34 32.56
C ARG A 242 30.85 -21.83 32.41
N VAL A 243 30.17 -21.09 33.28
CA VAL A 243 30.15 -19.61 33.25
C VAL A 243 30.89 -19.08 34.48
N HIS A 244 31.83 -18.15 34.26
CA HIS A 244 32.54 -17.46 35.33
C HIS A 244 32.37 -15.94 35.20
N TRP A 245 31.84 -15.31 36.25
CA TRP A 245 31.62 -13.87 36.28
C TRP A 245 32.73 -13.16 37.06
N LYS A 246 33.40 -12.19 36.43
CA LYS A 246 34.34 -11.28 37.08
C LYS A 246 33.99 -9.84 36.71
N ILE A 247 33.21 -9.19 37.56
CA ILE A 247 32.65 -7.85 37.33
C ILE A 247 33.06 -6.95 38.48
N ASP A 248 33.56 -5.76 38.17
CA ASP A 248 33.83 -4.73 39.17
C ASP A 248 32.51 -4.05 39.59
N PRO A 249 32.12 -4.06 40.87
CA PRO A 249 30.87 -3.44 41.34
C PRO A 249 30.72 -1.97 40.98
N ALA A 250 31.81 -1.23 40.80
CA ALA A 250 31.77 0.18 40.40
C ALA A 250 31.15 0.38 39.00
N THR A 251 31.09 -0.67 38.18
CA THR A 251 30.60 -0.60 36.79
C THR A 251 29.09 -0.78 36.66
N TYR A 252 28.37 -1.22 37.70
CA TYR A 252 26.95 -1.58 37.59
C TYR A 252 26.03 -0.45 37.12
N ALA A 253 26.33 0.80 37.49
CA ALA A 253 25.55 1.97 37.13
C ALA A 253 25.93 2.59 35.77
N ALA A 254 26.97 2.08 35.10
CA ALA A 254 27.41 2.60 33.81
C ALA A 254 26.31 2.43 32.76
N GLN A 255 25.99 3.49 32.02
CA GLN A 255 25.06 3.40 30.90
C GLN A 255 25.75 2.72 29.72
N VAL A 256 25.09 1.72 29.17
CA VAL A 256 25.56 0.97 28.01
C VAL A 256 24.41 0.80 27.00
N PRO A 257 24.72 0.67 25.70
CA PRO A 257 23.70 0.39 24.71
C PRO A 257 22.90 -0.87 25.07
N HIS A 258 21.58 -0.80 24.93
CA HIS A 258 20.72 -1.95 25.22
C HIS A 258 21.07 -3.14 24.33
N LEU A 259 21.08 -4.35 24.91
CA LEU A 259 21.47 -5.61 24.28
C LEU A 259 22.91 -5.65 23.76
N ILE A 260 23.83 -4.88 24.33
CA ILE A 260 25.25 -4.95 23.94
C ILE A 260 25.91 -6.27 24.38
N LEU A 261 25.51 -6.83 25.52
CA LEU A 261 26.10 -8.07 26.04
C LEU A 261 25.52 -9.32 25.38
N GLN A 262 24.25 -9.29 25.01
CA GLN A 262 23.52 -10.46 24.50
C GLN A 262 24.21 -11.09 23.26
N PRO A 263 24.59 -10.36 22.19
CA PRO A 263 25.27 -10.94 21.03
C PRO A 263 26.63 -11.55 21.38
N LEU A 264 27.36 -10.96 22.33
CA LEU A 264 28.67 -11.45 22.76
C LEU A 264 28.53 -12.78 23.50
N VAL A 265 27.54 -12.88 24.38
CA VAL A 265 27.22 -14.10 25.12
C VAL A 265 26.76 -15.20 24.17
N GLU A 266 25.85 -14.89 23.24
CA GLU A 266 25.40 -15.84 22.21
C GLU A 266 26.55 -16.36 21.35
N ASN A 267 27.46 -15.46 20.95
CA ASN A 267 28.61 -15.82 20.15
C ASN A 267 29.58 -16.72 20.94
N ALA A 268 29.82 -16.41 22.22
CA ALA A 268 30.66 -17.23 23.08
C ALA A 268 30.13 -18.65 23.24
N ILE A 269 28.81 -18.83 23.41
CA ILE A 269 28.20 -20.16 23.49
C ILE A 269 28.32 -20.90 22.16
N ARG A 270 27.99 -20.24 21.04
CA ARG A 270 28.03 -20.86 19.71
C ARG A 270 29.41 -21.38 19.31
N HIS A 271 30.47 -20.70 19.75
CA HIS A 271 31.85 -21.09 19.44
C HIS A 271 32.50 -21.95 20.53
N GLY A 272 32.01 -21.88 21.77
CA GLY A 272 32.58 -22.58 22.91
C GLY A 272 32.03 -23.99 23.16
N ILE A 273 30.88 -24.33 22.57
CA ILE A 273 30.17 -25.61 22.75
C ILE A 273 30.01 -26.36 21.43
#